data_AF-A0A1V2UCF3-F1
#
_entry.id   AF-A0A1V2UCF3-F1
#
_cell.length_a   1.000
_cell.length_b   1.000
_cell.length_c   1.000
_cell.angle_alpha   90.00
_cell.angle_beta   90.00
_cell.angle_gamma   90.00
#
_symmetry.space_group_name_H-M   'P 1'
#
loop_
_entity.id
_entity.type
_entity.pdbx_description
1 polymer ?
#
loop_
_entity_poly.entity_id
_entity_poly.type
_entity_poly.pdbx_seq_one_letter_code
_entity_poly.pdbx_strand_id
1 'polypeptide(L)'
;MEIKVFKDASKREKTFIGLTGAQWIFIVSLILVIGLDVRNAIYSVLPVGLFRLIFFPLLALSACNAMYKPHGYTFSTWVKLFFKFQTTIQVRTYKKGERMRIYRVQDFKKGKKIKETTKKPKNSSR
;
A
#
# COMPACT_ATOMS: atom_id res chain seq x y z
N MET A 1 -20.92 0.13 -18.84
CA MET A 1 -20.59 1.55 -18.58
C MET A 1 -19.40 1.57 -17.63
N GLU A 2 -18.18 1.77 -18.14
CA GLU A 2 -16.97 1.80 -17.31
C GLU A 2 -16.76 3.22 -16.78
N ILE A 3 -16.98 3.42 -15.48
CA ILE A 3 -16.68 4.69 -14.83
C ILE A 3 -15.16 4.74 -14.65
N LYS A 4 -14.46 5.50 -15.51
CA LYS A 4 -13.03 5.80 -15.34
C LYS A 4 -12.88 6.77 -14.16
N VAL A 5 -12.70 6.24 -12.96
CA VAL A 5 -12.39 7.03 -11.76
C VAL A 5 -10.93 7.44 -11.83
N PHE A 6 -10.66 8.64 -12.35
CA PHE A 6 -9.31 9.19 -12.37
C PHE A 6 -8.89 9.62 -10.96
N LYS A 7 -7.72 9.15 -10.51
CA LYS A 7 -7.08 9.67 -9.29
C LYS A 7 -6.85 11.19 -9.45
N ASP A 8 -7.18 11.94 -8.41
CA ASP A 8 -6.86 13.37 -8.28
C ASP A 8 -5.42 13.63 -8.72
N ALA A 9 -5.20 14.70 -9.49
CA ALA A 9 -3.88 15.07 -9.98
C ALA A 9 -2.86 15.25 -8.84
N SER A 10 -3.30 15.74 -7.69
CA SER A 10 -2.48 15.90 -6.47
C SER A 10 -2.05 14.57 -5.84
N LYS A 11 -2.74 13.46 -6.15
CA LYS A 11 -2.44 12.11 -5.64
C LYS A 11 -1.68 11.25 -6.63
N ARG A 12 -1.29 11.80 -7.78
CA ARG A 12 -0.44 11.10 -8.76
C ARG A 12 1.01 11.19 -8.31
N GLU A 13 1.75 10.09 -8.47
CA GLU A 13 3.19 10.10 -8.26
C GLU A 13 3.83 11.06 -9.25
N LYS A 14 4.73 11.91 -8.77
CA LYS A 14 5.50 12.80 -9.64
C LYS A 14 6.35 11.94 -10.57
N THR A 15 6.21 12.17 -11.86
CA THR A 15 7.00 11.52 -12.90
C THR A 15 8.04 12.50 -13.43
N PHE A 16 9.27 12.04 -13.58
CA PHE A 16 10.33 12.77 -14.27
C PHE A 16 10.65 12.01 -15.56
N ILE A 17 10.50 12.67 -16.71
CA ILE A 17 10.64 12.05 -18.05
C ILE A 17 9.72 10.81 -18.17
N GLY A 18 8.47 10.94 -17.74
CA GLY A 18 7.47 9.86 -17.84
C GLY A 18 7.65 8.68 -16.88
N LEU A 19 8.72 8.64 -16.10
CA LEU A 19 9.03 7.57 -15.15
C LEU A 19 8.88 8.05 -13.70
N THR A 20 8.42 7.15 -12.82
CA THR A 20 8.37 7.41 -11.38
C THR A 20 9.77 7.32 -10.77
N GLY A 21 9.98 7.96 -9.62
CA GLY A 21 11.27 7.87 -8.92
C GLY A 21 11.69 6.43 -8.61
N ALA A 22 10.74 5.53 -8.32
CA ALA A 22 11.02 4.12 -8.10
C ALA A 22 11.53 3.41 -9.37
N GLN A 23 10.98 3.76 -10.53
CA GLN A 23 11.46 3.24 -11.82
C GLN A 23 12.87 3.74 -12.14
N TRP A 24 13.18 4.99 -11.83
CA TRP A 24 14.54 5.52 -11.96
C TRP A 24 15.53 4.79 -11.04
N ILE A 25 15.17 4.56 -9.78
CA ILE A 25 16.00 3.78 -8.85
C ILE A 25 16.27 2.38 -9.40
N PHE A 26 15.25 1.74 -9.99
CA PHE A 26 15.42 0.44 -10.62
C PHE A 26 16.36 0.47 -11.84
N ILE A 27 16.24 1.48 -12.70
CA ILE A 27 17.15 1.63 -13.86
C ILE A 27 18.59 1.82 -13.38
N VAL A 28 18.79 2.71 -12.40
CA VAL A 28 20.12 2.97 -11.83
C VAL A 28 20.68 1.71 -11.16
N SER A 29 19.88 1.00 -10.36
CA SER A 29 20.33 -0.24 -9.71
C SER A 29 20.69 -1.33 -10.73
N LEU A 30 19.95 -1.43 -11.83
CA LEU A 30 20.21 -2.37 -12.90
C LEU A 30 21.55 -2.11 -13.59
N ILE A 31 21.83 -0.84 -13.94
CA ILE A 31 23.13 -0.45 -14.52
C ILE A 31 24.26 -0.75 -13.53
N LEU A 32 24.06 -0.45 -12.26
CA LEU A 32 25.07 -0.63 -11.22
C LEU A 32 25.39 -2.12 -10.99
N VAL A 33 24.38 -2.98 -10.91
CA VAL A 33 24.58 -4.43 -10.75
C VAL A 33 25.27 -5.04 -11.96
N ILE A 34 24.91 -4.64 -13.19
CA ILE A 34 25.61 -5.11 -14.40
C ILE A 34 27.08 -4.66 -14.38
N GLY A 35 27.34 -3.38 -14.07
CA GLY A 35 28.71 -2.87 -13.99
C GLY A 35 29.55 -3.58 -12.92
N LEU A 36 28.95 -3.88 -11.76
CA LEU A 36 29.59 -4.65 -10.71
C LEU A 36 29.81 -6.12 -11.11
N ASP A 37 28.88 -6.75 -11.82
CA ASP A 37 29.04 -8.13 -12.29
C ASP A 37 30.19 -8.24 -13.30
N VAL A 38 30.28 -7.29 -14.25
CA VAL A 38 31.39 -7.21 -15.21
C VAL A 38 32.72 -7.00 -14.49
N ARG A 39 32.78 -6.06 -13.54
CA ARG A 39 33.99 -5.85 -12.72
C ARG A 39 34.34 -7.11 -11.92
N ASN A 40 33.35 -7.78 -11.34
CA ASN A 40 33.57 -8.99 -10.58
C ASN A 40 34.05 -10.15 -11.45
N ALA A 41 33.59 -10.25 -12.70
CA ALA A 41 34.07 -11.23 -13.67
C ALA A 41 35.54 -11.01 -14.06
N ILE A 42 36.00 -9.75 -14.15
CA ILE A 42 37.39 -9.42 -14.50
C ILE A 42 38.33 -9.64 -13.30
N TYR A 43 37.95 -9.15 -12.12
CA TYR A 43 38.84 -9.09 -10.96
C TYR A 43 38.63 -10.23 -9.96
N SER A 44 37.60 -11.06 -10.15
CA SER A 44 37.23 -12.18 -9.26
C SER A 44 37.16 -11.78 -7.77
N VAL A 45 36.66 -10.58 -7.48
CA VAL A 45 36.63 -10.00 -6.12
C VAL A 45 35.79 -10.85 -5.17
N LEU A 46 34.69 -11.41 -5.68
CA LEU A 46 33.75 -12.27 -4.97
C LEU A 46 33.39 -13.48 -5.82
N PRO A 47 33.14 -14.65 -5.20
CA PRO A 47 32.55 -15.79 -5.89
C PRO A 47 31.25 -15.37 -6.58
N VAL A 48 31.13 -15.69 -7.87
CA VAL A 48 29.99 -15.28 -8.71
C VAL A 48 28.65 -15.72 -8.10
N GLY A 49 28.61 -16.92 -7.49
CA GLY A 49 27.42 -17.42 -6.80
C GLY A 49 27.00 -16.50 -5.65
N LEU A 50 27.95 -16.05 -4.82
CA LEU A 50 27.67 -15.19 -3.68
C LEU A 50 27.24 -13.78 -4.12
N PHE A 51 27.89 -13.25 -5.15
CA PHE A 51 27.50 -11.97 -5.76
C PHE A 51 26.05 -12.02 -6.25
N ARG A 52 25.71 -13.01 -7.08
CA ARG A 52 24.35 -13.13 -7.64
C ARG A 52 23.31 -13.38 -6.55
N LEU A 53 23.62 -14.18 -5.54
CA LEU A 53 22.71 -14.48 -4.44
C LEU A 53 22.33 -13.23 -3.62
N ILE A 54 23.21 -12.23 -3.53
CA ILE A 54 22.93 -10.99 -2.80
C ILE A 54 22.27 -9.96 -3.73
N PHE A 55 22.90 -9.67 -4.87
CA PHE A 55 22.51 -8.55 -5.71
C PHE A 55 21.26 -8.82 -6.54
N PHE A 56 21.00 -10.07 -6.97
CA PHE A 56 19.82 -10.36 -7.79
C PHE A 56 18.52 -10.27 -6.98
N PRO A 57 18.42 -10.79 -5.74
CA PRO A 57 17.24 -10.57 -4.91
C PRO A 57 16.98 -9.09 -4.59
N LEU A 58 18.03 -8.32 -4.32
CA LEU A 58 17.93 -6.87 -4.14
C LEU A 58 17.37 -6.18 -5.40
N LEU A 59 17.86 -6.58 -6.57
CA LEU A 59 17.41 -6.06 -7.85
C LEU A 59 15.96 -6.47 -8.13
N ALA A 60 15.57 -7.71 -7.84
CA ALA A 60 14.20 -8.20 -7.93
C ALA A 60 13.24 -7.43 -7.00
N LEU A 61 13.64 -7.16 -5.75
CA LEU A 61 12.85 -6.33 -4.83
C LEU A 61 12.66 -4.91 -5.35
N SER A 62 13.72 -4.32 -5.94
CA SER A 62 13.63 -3.00 -6.56
C SER A 62 12.70 -3.01 -7.79
N ALA A 63 12.72 -4.09 -8.59
CA ALA A 63 11.82 -4.29 -9.72
C ALA A 63 10.36 -4.41 -9.26
N CYS A 64 10.09 -5.20 -8.22
CA CYS A 64 8.76 -5.30 -7.62
C CYS A 64 8.27 -3.93 -7.14
N ASN A 65 9.12 -3.14 -6.49
CA ASN A 65 8.73 -1.81 -6.06
C ASN A 65 8.48 -0.82 -7.22
N ALA A 66 9.21 -0.97 -8.33
CA ALA A 66 9.07 -0.12 -9.50
C ALA A 66 7.86 -0.47 -10.39
N MET A 67 7.53 -1.76 -10.52
CA MET A 67 6.57 -2.25 -11.52
C MET A 67 5.31 -2.86 -10.91
N TYR A 68 5.41 -3.49 -9.73
CA TYR A 68 4.30 -4.24 -9.16
C TYR A 68 3.42 -3.33 -8.28
N LYS A 69 2.18 -3.11 -8.73
CA LYS A 69 1.18 -2.30 -8.02
C LYS A 69 -0.09 -3.10 -7.70
N PRO A 70 -0.01 -4.07 -6.77
CA PRO A 70 -1.17 -4.87 -6.37
C PRO A 70 -2.27 -3.99 -5.78
N HIS A 71 -3.48 -4.14 -6.32
CA HIS A 71 -4.65 -3.32 -5.95
C HIS A 71 -4.42 -1.79 -6.03
N GLY A 72 -3.49 -1.35 -6.89
CA GLY A 72 -3.19 0.08 -7.09
C GLY A 72 -2.37 0.74 -5.97
N TYR A 73 -1.86 -0.05 -5.03
CA TYR A 73 -0.92 0.39 -3.99
C TYR A 73 0.53 0.21 -4.45
N THR A 74 1.45 0.99 -3.89
CA THR A 74 2.89 0.72 -4.03
C THR A 74 3.22 -0.59 -3.34
N PHE A 75 4.19 -1.33 -3.88
CA PHE A 75 4.58 -2.65 -3.36
C PHE A 75 4.89 -2.61 -1.86
N SER A 76 5.65 -1.63 -1.39
CA SER A 76 5.97 -1.44 0.03
C SER A 76 4.72 -1.27 0.91
N THR A 77 3.75 -0.48 0.45
CA THR A 77 2.48 -0.27 1.15
C THR A 77 1.66 -1.55 1.17
N TRP A 78 1.62 -2.27 0.06
CA TRP A 78 0.91 -3.54 -0.03
C TRP A 78 1.52 -4.59 0.90
N VAL A 79 2.84 -4.76 0.88
CA VAL A 79 3.55 -5.70 1.77
C VAL A 79 3.26 -5.35 3.23
N LYS A 80 3.32 -4.06 3.60
CA LYS A 80 2.99 -3.61 4.96
C LYS A 80 1.55 -3.94 5.35
N LEU A 81 0.59 -3.67 4.47
CA LEU A 81 -0.83 -3.96 4.73
C LEU A 81 -1.09 -5.47 4.77
N PHE A 82 -0.44 -6.24 3.90
CA PHE A 82 -0.53 -7.69 3.86
C PHE A 82 0.00 -8.30 5.16
N PHE A 83 1.21 -7.92 5.60
CA PHE A 83 1.74 -8.38 6.88
C PHE A 83 0.84 -7.96 8.05
N LYS A 84 0.34 -6.72 8.05
CA LYS A 84 -0.60 -6.27 9.08
C LYS A 84 -1.87 -7.11 9.08
N PHE A 85 -2.42 -7.42 7.92
CA PHE A 85 -3.62 -8.25 7.79
C PHE A 85 -3.41 -9.68 8.30
N GLN A 86 -2.24 -10.28 8.03
CA GLN A 86 -1.90 -11.63 8.50
C GLN A 86 -1.61 -11.68 10.01
N THR A 87 -0.96 -10.65 10.56
CA THR A 87 -0.53 -10.62 11.97
C THR A 87 -1.57 -10.04 12.92
N THR A 88 -2.47 -9.18 12.43
CA THR A 88 -3.54 -8.62 13.24
C THR A 88 -4.61 -9.69 13.40
N ILE A 89 -4.78 -10.20 14.63
CA ILE A 89 -5.95 -10.99 15.01
C ILE A 89 -7.17 -10.14 14.67
N GLN A 90 -7.92 -10.54 13.64
CA GLN A 90 -9.18 -9.92 13.28
C GLN A 90 -10.22 -10.29 14.33
N VAL A 91 -10.09 -9.73 15.53
CA VAL A 91 -11.20 -9.67 16.46
C VAL A 91 -12.21 -8.77 15.77
N ARG A 92 -13.19 -9.37 15.08
CA ARG A 92 -14.44 -8.67 14.77
C ARG A 92 -15.04 -8.31 16.12
N THR A 93 -14.64 -7.16 16.66
CA THR A 93 -15.42 -6.46 17.67
C THR A 93 -16.66 -5.97 16.95
N TYR A 94 -17.58 -6.89 16.66
CA TYR A 94 -18.97 -6.54 16.82
C TYR A 94 -19.05 -6.09 18.27
N LYS A 95 -19.15 -4.77 18.49
CA LYS A 95 -19.52 -4.26 19.80
C LYS A 95 -20.74 -5.05 20.23
N LYS A 96 -20.54 -5.93 21.20
CA LYS A 96 -21.54 -6.85 21.76
C LYS A 96 -22.56 -5.95 22.48
N GLY A 97 -23.44 -5.30 21.73
CA GLY A 97 -24.33 -4.24 22.23
C GLY A 97 -24.87 -3.27 21.17
N GLU A 98 -24.17 -3.03 20.06
CA GLU A 98 -24.74 -2.24 18.96
C GLU A 98 -25.48 -3.20 18.02
N ARG A 99 -26.79 -3.39 18.25
CA ARG A 99 -27.68 -4.02 17.26
C ARG A 99 -27.38 -3.37 15.92
N MET A 100 -27.04 -4.16 14.89
CA MET A 100 -26.94 -3.66 13.52
C MET A 100 -28.24 -2.90 13.24
N ARG A 101 -28.17 -1.57 13.11
CA ARG A 101 -29.32 -0.80 12.65
C ARG A 101 -29.55 -1.25 11.23
N ILE A 102 -30.64 -1.99 11.02
CA ILE A 102 -31.15 -2.31 9.69
C ILE A 102 -31.60 -0.98 9.10
N TYR A 103 -30.74 -0.34 8.32
CA TYR A 103 -31.10 0.88 7.61
C TYR A 103 -32.09 0.52 6.51
N ARG A 104 -33.29 1.08 6.57
CA ARG A 104 -34.27 0.94 5.49
C ARG A 104 -33.98 2.01 4.44
N VAL A 105 -34.33 1.77 3.18
CA VAL A 105 -34.18 2.72 2.06
C VAL A 105 -34.80 4.10 2.39
N GLN A 106 -35.79 4.12 3.29
CA GLN A 106 -36.48 5.31 3.79
C GLN A 106 -35.62 6.21 4.69
N ASP A 107 -34.56 5.70 5.30
CA ASP A 107 -33.64 6.44 6.20
C ASP A 107 -32.67 7.34 5.42
N PHE A 108 -32.50 7.11 4.12
CA PHE A 108 -31.62 7.88 3.24
C PHE A 108 -32.36 8.99 2.48
N LYS A 109 -33.47 9.52 3.03
CA LYS A 109 -34.11 10.72 2.46
C LYS A 109 -33.19 11.92 2.62
N LYS A 110 -32.63 12.35 1.49
CA LYS A 110 -31.74 13.49 1.28
C LYS A 110 -32.38 14.80 1.77
N GLY A 111 -32.24 15.09 3.07
CA GLY A 111 -32.79 16.31 3.67
C GLY A 111 -32.70 16.45 5.18
N LYS A 112 -32.55 15.37 5.96
CA LYS A 112 -32.39 15.50 7.42
C LYS A 112 -30.92 15.53 7.81
N LYS A 113 -30.41 16.73 8.17
CA LYS A 113 -29.22 16.86 9.03
C LYS A 113 -29.51 16.11 10.33
N ILE A 114 -28.92 14.92 10.49
CA ILE A 114 -28.96 14.19 11.75
C ILE A 114 -28.08 14.99 12.71
N LYS A 115 -28.71 15.77 13.60
CA LYS A 115 -28.01 16.32 14.76
C LYS A 115 -27.74 15.15 15.70
N GLU A 116 -26.48 14.84 15.94
CA GLU A 116 -26.07 13.93 17.01
C GLU A 116 -26.45 14.57 18.35
N THR A 117 -27.57 14.16 18.92
CA THR A 117 -27.96 14.59 20.27
C THR A 117 -27.24 13.70 21.28
N THR A 118 -26.12 14.17 21.81
CA THR A 118 -25.46 13.60 22.98
C THR A 118 -26.41 13.72 24.17
N LYS A 119 -27.16 12.66 24.49
CA LYS A 119 -27.92 12.59 25.74
C LYS A 119 -26.92 12.38 26.87
N LYS A 120 -26.65 13.44 27.65
CA LYS A 120 -26.02 13.30 28.98
C LYS A 120 -26.91 12.41 29.87
N PRO A 121 -26.33 11.51 30.68
CA PRO A 121 -27.10 10.73 31.63
C PRO A 121 -27.66 11.65 32.71
N LYS A 122 -28.97 11.56 32.94
CA LYS A 122 -29.66 12.22 34.05
C LYS A 122 -29.49 11.31 35.26
N ASN A 123 -28.61 11.68 36.20
CA ASN A 123 -28.57 11.03 37.52
C ASN A 123 -29.95 11.19 38.16
N SER A 124 -30.64 10.08 38.42
CA SER A 124 -31.79 10.05 39.32
C SER A 124 -31.27 9.77 40.73
N SER A 125 -31.28 10.79 41.58
CA SER A 125 -31.22 10.62 43.02
C SER A 125 -32.58 10.15 43.52
N ARG A 126 -32.62 8.99 44.17
CA ARG A 126 -33.55 8.69 45.26
C ARG A 126 -32.96 7.58 46.11
#